data_AF-I6R1R9-F1
#
_entry.id   AF-I6R1R9-F1
#
_cell.length_a   1.000
_cell.length_b   1.000
_cell.length_c   1.000
_cell.angle_alpha   90.00
_cell.angle_beta   90.00
_cell.angle_gamma   90.00
#
_symmetry.space_group_name_H-M   'P 1'
#
loop_
_entity.id
_entity.type
_entity.pdbx_description
1 polymer ?
#
loop_
_entity_poly.entity_id
_entity_poly.type
_entity_poly.pdbx_seq_one_letter_code
_entity_poly.pdbx_strand_id
1 'polypeptide(L)' 'MKPSMAILLVIALIIFSLDKSYSANDKPIGKCGDAKRNKPCLACSHRSSIADFYSKCCTYDAVYNGCLDKLRH' A
#
# COMPACT_ATOMS: atom_id res chain seq x y z
N MET A 1 -27.13 -1.41 -37.06
CA MET A 1 -26.46 -2.49 -36.30
C MET A 1 -25.10 -1.99 -35.82
N LYS A 2 -24.71 -2.31 -34.56
CA LYS A 2 -23.46 -1.94 -33.84
C LYS A 2 -23.43 -0.67 -32.93
N PRO A 3 -24.48 -0.27 -32.18
CA PRO A 3 -24.26 0.56 -30.99
C PRO A 3 -23.60 -0.24 -29.83
N SER A 4 -23.68 -1.58 -29.88
CA SER A 4 -23.17 -2.50 -28.83
C SER A 4 -21.67 -2.40 -28.55
N MET A 5 -20.85 -2.10 -29.56
CA MET A 5 -19.39 -2.08 -29.39
C MET A 5 -18.91 -0.85 -28.62
N ALA A 6 -19.56 0.30 -28.81
CA ALA A 6 -19.19 1.53 -28.12
C ALA A 6 -19.42 1.42 -26.60
N ILE A 7 -20.53 0.80 -26.20
CA ILE A 7 -20.89 0.60 -24.79
C ILE A 7 -19.86 -0.29 -24.09
N LEU A 8 -19.42 -1.37 -24.75
CA LEU A 8 -18.39 -2.27 -24.21
C LEU A 8 -17.05 -1.57 -24.00
N LEU A 9 -16.64 -0.69 -24.92
CA LEU A 9 -15.40 0.08 -24.78
C LEU A 9 -15.46 1.06 -23.60
N VAL A 10 -16.59 1.73 -23.38
CA VAL A 10 -16.78 2.64 -22.25
C VAL A 10 -16.69 1.88 -20.92
N ILE A 11 -17.34 0.71 -20.82
CA ILE A 11 -17.28 -0.13 -19.62
C ILE A 11 -15.84 -0.59 -19.35
N ALA A 12 -15.11 -1.02 -20.38
CA ALA A 12 -13.71 -1.44 -20.24
C ALA A 12 -12.80 -0.28 -19.76
N LEU A 13 -12.99 0.93 -20.26
CA LEU A 13 -12.25 2.12 -19.82
C LEU A 13 -12.55 2.49 -18.36
N ILE A 14 -13.81 2.34 -17.92
CA ILE A 14 -14.21 2.56 -16.53
C ILE A 14 -13.52 1.54 -15.62
N ILE A 15 -13.58 0.25 -15.96
CA ILE A 15 -12.93 -0.82 -15.19
C ILE A 15 -11.41 -0.60 -15.12
N PHE A 16 -10.76 -0.24 -16.23
CA PHE A 16 -9.32 0.04 -16.26
C PHE A 16 -8.95 1.26 -15.39
N SER A 17 -9.81 2.28 -15.35
CA SER A 17 -9.61 3.45 -14.50
C SER A 17 -9.79 3.13 -13.01
N LEU A 18 -10.75 2.26 -12.68
CA LEU A 18 -10.95 1.74 -11.33
C LEU A 18 -9.77 0.87 -10.89
N ASP A 19 -9.29 -0.04 -11.73
CA ASP A 19 -8.15 -0.90 -11.43
C ASP A 19 -6.87 -0.06 -11.22
N LYS A 20 -6.65 0.96 -12.06
CA LYS A 20 -5.54 1.90 -11.89
C LYS A 20 -5.67 2.77 -10.64
N SER A 21 -6.90 3.13 -10.24
CA SER A 21 -7.16 3.88 -9.01
C SER A 21 -7.05 3.01 -7.75
N TYR A 22 -7.42 1.72 -7.85
CA TYR A 22 -7.29 0.74 -6.80
C TYR A 22 -5.82 0.34 -6.59
N SER A 23 -5.07 0.14 -7.68
CA SER A 23 -3.62 -0.05 -7.65
C SER A 23 -2.86 1.23 -7.22
N ALA A 24 -3.45 2.41 -7.42
CA ALA A 24 -2.93 3.66 -6.86
C ALA A 24 -3.31 3.90 -5.38
N ASN A 25 -4.20 3.09 -4.79
CA ASN A 25 -4.52 3.11 -3.37
C ASN A 25 -3.67 2.14 -2.54
N ASP A 26 -3.02 1.18 -3.19
CA ASP A 26 -1.81 0.52 -2.66
C ASP A 26 -0.56 1.38 -2.88
N LYS A 27 -0.73 2.71 -2.97
CA LYS A 27 0.41 3.60 -2.84
C LYS A 27 1.00 3.40 -1.45
N PRO A 28 2.27 3.06 -1.38
CA PRO A 28 2.92 2.89 -0.11
C PRO A 28 2.77 4.15 0.73
N ILE A 29 2.24 3.99 1.95
CA ILE A 29 2.21 5.09 2.92
C ILE A 29 3.66 5.50 3.17
N GLY A 30 4.00 6.77 2.97
CA GLY A 30 5.34 7.31 3.25
C GLY A 30 6.48 6.53 2.57
N LYS A 31 7.53 6.22 3.34
CA LYS A 31 8.75 5.57 2.85
C LYS A 31 8.64 4.04 2.71
N CYS A 32 7.46 3.44 2.93
CA CYS A 32 7.26 1.99 2.71
C CYS A 32 7.11 1.61 1.23
N GLY A 33 7.27 2.58 0.32
CA GLY A 33 7.29 2.30 -1.12
C GLY A 33 8.55 1.62 -1.56
N ASP A 34 9.60 1.86 -0.79
CA ASP A 34 10.81 1.09 -0.87
C ASP A 34 10.57 -0.24 -0.15
N ALA A 35 10.68 -1.35 -0.90
CA ALA A 35 10.52 -2.72 -0.39
C ALA A 35 11.39 -3.02 0.85
N LYS A 36 12.48 -2.27 1.03
CA LYS A 36 13.37 -2.34 2.20
C LYS A 36 12.67 -1.97 3.51
N ARG A 37 11.77 -0.98 3.50
CA ARG A 37 11.09 -0.50 4.71
C ARG A 37 9.76 -1.24 4.96
N ASN A 38 9.09 -1.67 3.89
CA ASN A 38 7.82 -2.40 3.98
C ASN A 38 7.95 -3.67 4.86
N LYS A 39 8.95 -4.54 4.57
CA LYS A 39 9.09 -5.83 5.28
C LYS A 39 9.28 -5.67 6.79
N PRO A 40 10.21 -4.83 7.30
CA PRO A 40 10.34 -4.60 8.74
C PRO A 40 9.07 -3.99 9.34
N CYS A 41 8.48 -2.97 8.71
CA CYS A 41 7.29 -2.31 9.24
C CYS A 41 6.10 -3.26 9.36
N LEU A 42 5.90 -4.16 8.39
CA LEU A 42 4.87 -5.19 8.44
C LEU A 42 5.13 -6.18 9.59
N ALA A 43 6.37 -6.65 9.74
CA ALA A 43 6.75 -7.58 10.80
C ALA A 43 6.53 -6.97 12.20
N CYS A 44 6.93 -5.72 12.40
CA CYS A 44 6.68 -5.02 13.65
C CYS A 44 5.21 -4.67 13.86
N SER A 45 4.47 -4.34 12.79
CA SER A 45 3.03 -4.11 12.91
C SER A 45 2.28 -5.36 13.33
N HIS A 46 2.74 -6.56 12.93
CA HIS A 46 2.17 -7.82 13.39
C HIS A 46 2.51 -8.12 14.86
N ARG A 47 3.70 -7.72 15.33
CA ARG A 47 4.11 -7.81 16.75
C ARG A 47 3.48 -6.73 17.64
N SER A 48 3.07 -5.63 17.04
CA SER A 48 2.55 -4.45 17.72
C SER A 48 1.02 -4.48 17.72
N SER A 49 0.39 -4.48 18.89
CA SER A 49 -1.07 -4.35 19.01
C SER A 49 -1.59 -2.92 18.73
N ILE A 50 -0.82 -2.10 18.02
CA ILE A 50 -1.12 -0.70 17.70
C ILE A 50 -1.65 -0.65 16.27
N ALA A 51 -2.93 -0.31 16.11
CA ALA A 51 -3.66 -0.36 14.83
C ALA A 51 -3.05 0.49 13.71
N ASP A 52 -2.27 1.54 14.04
CA ASP A 52 -1.61 2.43 13.09
C ASP A 52 -0.08 2.28 13.06
N PHE A 53 0.46 1.21 13.66
CA PHE A 53 1.91 1.01 13.75
C PHE A 53 2.55 0.95 12.36
N TYR A 54 1.95 0.25 11.41
CA TYR A 54 2.46 0.18 10.04
C TYR A 54 2.59 1.59 9.43
N SER A 55 1.52 2.39 9.45
CA SER A 55 1.53 3.76 8.93
C SER A 55 2.59 4.65 9.61
N LYS A 56 2.68 4.58 10.95
CA LYS A 56 3.70 5.29 11.72
C LYS A 56 5.12 4.83 11.35
N CYS A 57 5.33 3.53 11.25
CA CYS A 57 6.61 2.95 10.86
C CYS A 57 7.01 3.39 9.45
N CYS A 58 6.05 3.48 8.53
CA CYS A 58 6.29 3.91 7.17
C CYS A 58 6.53 5.42 7.03
N THR A 59 6.07 6.23 7.99
CA THR A 59 6.18 7.69 7.97
C THR A 59 7.41 8.19 8.75
N TYR A 60 7.62 7.70 9.97
CA TYR A 60 8.60 8.24 10.91
C TYR A 60 9.83 7.34 11.04
N ASP A 61 11.02 7.87 10.77
CA ASP A 61 12.28 7.12 10.86
C ASP A 61 12.56 6.60 12.28
N ALA A 62 12.17 7.35 13.31
CA ALA A 62 12.30 6.91 14.70
C ALA A 62 11.53 5.60 14.97
N VAL A 63 10.31 5.48 14.45
CA VAL A 63 9.48 4.28 14.61
C VAL A 63 10.05 3.12 13.79
N TYR A 64 10.56 3.39 12.59
CA TYR A 64 11.24 2.38 11.78
C TYR A 64 12.52 1.85 12.43
N ASN A 65 13.38 2.74 12.95
CA ASN A 65 14.60 2.33 13.63
C ASN A 65 14.30 1.55 14.92
N GLY A 66 13.30 1.99 15.71
CA GLY A 66 12.84 1.24 16.88
C GLY A 66 12.22 -0.12 16.52
N CYS A 67 11.57 -0.22 15.36
CA CYS A 67 11.13 -1.50 14.80
C CYS A 67 12.32 -2.42 14.45
N LEU A 68 13.32 -1.91 13.74
CA LEU A 68 14.53 -2.67 13.40
C LEU A 68 15.25 -3.18 14.66
N ASP A 69 15.33 -2.37 15.70
CA ASP A 69 15.89 -2.75 17.00
C ASP A 69 15.12 -3.94 17.60
N LYS A 70 13.78 -3.84 17.66
CA LYS A 70 12.89 -4.94 18.11
C LYS A 70 12.91 -6.21 17.27
N LEU A 71 13.37 -6.14 16.02
CA LEU A 71 13.51 -7.32 15.15
C LEU A 71 14.88 -7.97 15.27
N ARG A 72 15.87 -7.25 15.80
CA ARG A 72 17.23 -7.75 16.03
C ARG A 72 17.33 -8.58 17.31
N HIS A 73 16.46 -8.31 18.27
CA HIS A 73 16.28 -9.05 19.53
C HIS A 73 15.14 -10.07 19.42
#